data_AF-A0A522QIQ2-F1
#
_entry.id   AF-A0A522QIQ2-F1
#
_cell.length_a   1.000
_cell.length_b   1.000
_cell.length_c   1.000
_cell.angle_alpha   90.00
_cell.angle_beta   90.00
_cell.angle_gamma   90.00
#
_symmetry.space_group_name_H-M   'P 1'
#
loop_
_entity.id
_entity.type
_entity.pdbx_description
1 polymer ?
#
loop_
_entity_poly.entity_id
_entity_poly.type
_entity_poly.pdbx_seq_one_letter_code
_entity_poly.pdbx_strand_id
1 'polypeptide(L)'
;MVMETMVAKRALRGLVAVGGLAVASAAAAMSMAGGNESMAPRHAAQSASISVSGCWIRSLPPPAPSAAYFVVHNEGIRNAALTGASSPAFGSVMLHKSIESGGVSSMVMEPRIPVPAKGNVTFKPGSYHAMLEKPRQKLVVGTKLELDLQLASGETARASCLVRPAGALSR
;
A
#
# COMPACT_ATOMS: atom_id res chain seq x y z
N MET A 1 12.74 -70.75 -36.28
CA MET A 1 11.37 -70.64 -35.75
C MET A 1 10.91 -69.21 -36.02
N VAL A 2 10.62 -68.90 -37.29
CA VAL A 2 9.27 -68.78 -37.91
C VAL A 2 8.36 -67.80 -37.19
N MET A 3 8.10 -66.66 -37.84
CA MET A 3 6.91 -65.79 -37.69
C MET A 3 6.93 -64.89 -38.97
N GLU A 4 6.29 -65.23 -40.10
CA GLU A 4 4.84 -65.22 -40.41
C GLU A 4 4.15 -63.96 -39.82
N THR A 5 3.40 -63.09 -40.50
CA THR A 5 2.74 -63.11 -41.82
C THR A 5 2.13 -61.74 -42.18
N MET A 6 2.04 -61.47 -43.50
CA MET A 6 0.96 -60.80 -44.28
C MET A 6 0.43 -59.39 -43.91
N VAL A 7 0.58 -58.34 -44.74
CA VAL A 7 -0.04 -57.97 -46.06
C VAL A 7 -1.25 -57.02 -45.93
N ALA A 8 -1.15 -55.95 -46.73
CA ALA A 8 -1.98 -54.74 -46.80
C ALA A 8 -3.26 -54.86 -47.67
N LYS A 9 -4.19 -53.88 -47.55
CA LYS A 9 -4.73 -53.09 -48.69
C LYS A 9 -5.68 -51.95 -48.26
N ARG A 10 -5.62 -50.85 -49.01
CA ARG A 10 -6.42 -49.61 -48.97
C ARG A 10 -7.75 -49.74 -49.73
N ALA A 11 -8.73 -48.89 -49.42
CA ALA A 11 -9.66 -48.29 -50.40
C ALA A 11 -10.32 -46.99 -49.86
N LEU A 12 -10.75 -46.12 -50.78
CA LEU A 12 -11.17 -44.71 -50.64
C LEU A 12 -12.58 -44.50 -51.22
N ARG A 13 -13.21 -43.34 -50.94
CA ARG A 13 -14.42 -42.66 -51.54
C ARG A 13 -15.57 -42.56 -50.52
N GLY A 14 -16.35 -41.49 -50.34
CA GLY A 14 -16.53 -40.19 -51.00
C GLY A 14 -18.03 -39.80 -51.02
N LEU A 15 -18.33 -38.49 -50.83
CA LEU A 15 -19.54 -37.73 -51.22
C LEU A 15 -20.73 -37.52 -50.25
N VAL A 16 -21.32 -36.33 -50.43
CA VAL A 16 -22.29 -35.50 -49.68
C VAL A 16 -23.73 -35.64 -50.21
N ALA A 17 -24.76 -35.42 -49.38
CA ALA A 17 -26.06 -34.84 -49.81
C ALA A 17 -26.93 -34.36 -48.62
N VAL A 18 -27.83 -33.41 -48.92
CA VAL A 18 -28.60 -32.48 -48.07
C VAL A 18 -30.07 -32.90 -47.93
N GLY A 19 -30.74 -32.53 -46.82
CA GLY A 19 -32.17 -32.18 -46.81
C GLY A 19 -33.05 -32.79 -45.71
N GLY A 20 -33.80 -31.96 -44.97
CA GLY A 20 -35.00 -32.39 -44.22
C GLY A 20 -35.22 -31.73 -42.86
N LEU A 21 -36.23 -30.87 -42.78
CA LEU A 21 -36.65 -30.04 -41.64
C LEU A 21 -37.58 -30.81 -40.66
N ALA A 22 -37.35 -30.74 -39.34
CA ALA A 22 -38.41 -30.87 -38.32
C ALA A 22 -37.97 -30.30 -36.96
N VAL A 23 -38.89 -29.56 -36.35
CA VAL A 23 -38.78 -28.75 -35.13
C VAL A 23 -38.87 -29.61 -33.86
N ALA A 24 -38.02 -29.38 -32.85
CA ALA A 24 -38.36 -29.66 -31.45
C ALA A 24 -37.49 -28.81 -30.50
N SER A 25 -38.17 -28.01 -29.69
CA SER A 25 -37.66 -27.08 -28.71
C SER A 25 -36.98 -27.76 -27.52
N ALA A 26 -35.84 -27.25 -27.08
CA ALA A 26 -35.46 -27.22 -25.66
C ALA A 26 -34.36 -26.16 -25.45
N ALA A 27 -34.76 -24.98 -25.00
CA ALA A 27 -33.84 -23.98 -24.46
C ALA A 27 -33.30 -24.50 -23.13
N ALA A 28 -32.00 -24.78 -23.05
CA ALA A 28 -31.27 -24.88 -21.79
C ALA A 28 -30.34 -23.67 -21.70
N ALA A 29 -30.79 -22.67 -20.94
CA ALA A 29 -30.04 -21.46 -20.67
C ALA A 29 -28.73 -21.81 -19.94
N MET A 30 -27.60 -21.57 -20.61
CA MET A 30 -26.28 -21.61 -19.96
C MET A 30 -26.19 -20.40 -19.04
N SER A 31 -26.29 -20.63 -17.74
CA SER A 31 -26.21 -19.60 -16.72
C SER A 31 -24.82 -18.96 -16.76
N MET A 32 -24.75 -17.72 -17.25
CA MET A 32 -23.59 -16.86 -17.08
C MET A 32 -23.52 -16.49 -15.61
N ALA A 33 -22.78 -17.27 -14.82
CA ALA A 33 -22.40 -16.90 -13.47
C ALA A 33 -21.43 -15.70 -13.56
N GLY A 34 -22.00 -14.51 -13.72
CA GLY A 34 -21.33 -13.25 -13.45
C GLY A 34 -21.02 -13.17 -11.97
N GLY A 35 -19.83 -13.63 -11.59
CA GLY A 35 -19.26 -13.41 -10.27
C GLY A 35 -19.12 -11.91 -10.06
N ASN A 36 -20.04 -11.33 -9.29
CA ASN A 36 -19.91 -9.99 -8.77
C ASN A 36 -18.83 -10.03 -7.69
N GLU A 37 -17.55 -10.02 -8.12
CA GLU A 37 -16.39 -9.87 -7.25
C GLU A 37 -16.52 -8.52 -6.55
N SER A 38 -17.20 -8.53 -5.41
CA SER A 38 -17.34 -7.38 -4.54
C SER A 38 -15.92 -6.98 -4.12
N MET A 39 -15.40 -5.91 -4.73
CA MET A 39 -14.12 -5.30 -4.39
C MET A 39 -14.24 -4.70 -2.99
N ALA A 40 -14.20 -5.55 -1.97
CA ALA A 40 -14.02 -5.10 -0.59
C ALA A 40 -12.73 -4.26 -0.53
N PRO A 41 -12.71 -3.17 0.25
CA PRO A 41 -11.51 -2.35 0.39
C PRO A 41 -10.37 -3.24 0.89
N ARG A 42 -9.39 -3.50 0.01
CA ARG A 42 -8.15 -4.17 0.39
C ARG A 42 -7.43 -3.25 1.35
N HIS A 43 -7.55 -3.52 2.64
CA HIS A 43 -6.67 -2.90 3.63
C HIS A 43 -5.25 -3.30 3.25
N ALA A 44 -4.39 -2.29 3.03
CA ALA A 44 -2.99 -2.53 2.76
C ALA A 44 -2.42 -3.43 3.86
N ALA A 45 -1.69 -4.48 3.45
CA ALA A 45 -1.13 -5.44 4.38
C ALA A 45 -0.12 -4.74 5.31
N GLN A 46 -0.17 -5.04 6.61
CA GLN A 46 0.81 -4.53 7.56
C GLN A 46 2.15 -5.23 7.33
N SER A 47 3.24 -4.47 7.25
CA SER A 47 4.57 -5.03 7.06
C SER A 47 5.02 -5.79 8.32
N ALA A 48 5.58 -6.97 8.11
CA ALA A 48 6.17 -7.80 9.17
C ALA A 48 7.61 -7.40 9.54
N SER A 49 8.28 -6.62 8.69
CA SER A 49 9.72 -6.29 8.85
C SER A 49 10.00 -4.81 9.10
N ILE A 50 8.97 -3.96 8.96
CA ILE A 50 9.05 -2.53 9.23
C ILE A 50 8.25 -2.22 10.50
N SER A 51 8.91 -1.63 11.48
CA SER A 51 8.29 -1.19 12.73
C SER A 51 8.52 0.30 12.96
N VAL A 52 7.60 0.94 13.70
CA VAL A 52 7.68 2.37 14.02
C VAL A 52 7.67 2.53 15.53
N SER A 53 8.60 3.33 16.04
CA SER A 53 8.75 3.57 17.48
C SER A 53 8.82 5.05 17.81
N GLY A 54 8.53 5.38 19.07
CA GLY A 54 8.67 6.74 19.58
C GLY A 54 7.78 7.76 18.87
N CYS A 55 6.63 7.35 18.32
CA CYS A 55 5.81 8.26 17.54
C CYS A 55 5.15 9.33 18.43
N TRP A 56 5.27 10.59 18.02
CA TRP A 56 4.60 11.71 18.65
C TRP A 56 4.24 12.80 17.65
N ILE A 57 3.20 13.55 17.97
CA ILE A 57 2.69 14.67 17.18
C ILE A 57 2.95 15.96 17.95
N ARG A 58 3.64 16.91 17.31
CA ARG A 58 3.71 18.30 17.77
C ARG A 58 2.45 19.03 17.31
N SER A 59 1.55 19.27 18.26
CA SER A 59 0.30 19.99 17.99
C SER A 59 0.57 21.49 17.85
N LEU A 60 0.20 22.06 16.71
CA LEU A 60 0.15 23.50 16.46
C LEU A 60 -1.30 23.96 16.23
N PRO A 61 -1.66 25.18 16.66
CA PRO A 61 -2.99 25.72 16.37
C PRO A 61 -3.14 26.01 14.87
N PRO A 62 -4.31 25.74 14.27
CA PRO A 62 -4.62 26.19 12.92
C PRO A 62 -4.40 27.72 12.77
N PRO A 63 -3.96 28.20 11.60
CA PRO A 63 -3.81 27.46 10.34
C PRO A 63 -2.47 26.72 10.20
N ALA A 64 -1.57 26.79 11.19
CA ALA A 64 -0.27 26.14 11.10
C ALA A 64 -0.42 24.60 11.07
N PRO A 65 0.28 23.89 10.16
CA PRO A 65 0.23 22.44 10.10
C PRO A 65 0.97 21.84 11.31
N SER A 66 0.44 20.76 11.85
CA SER A 66 1.13 19.99 12.90
C SER A 66 2.18 19.07 12.26
N ALA A 67 3.07 18.48 13.06
CA ALA A 67 4.10 17.57 12.56
C ALA A 67 4.21 16.31 13.42
N ALA A 68 4.37 15.14 12.79
CA ALA A 68 4.70 13.89 13.46
C ALA A 68 6.18 13.55 13.31
N TYR A 69 6.72 12.95 14.37
CA TYR A 69 8.11 12.53 14.53
C TYR A 69 8.13 11.12 15.11
N PHE A 70 9.06 10.28 14.65
CA PHE A 70 9.14 8.85 14.95
C PHE A 70 10.45 8.28 14.41
N VAL A 71 10.76 7.03 14.77
CA VAL A 71 11.84 6.25 14.14
C VAL A 71 11.22 5.08 13.41
N VAL A 72 11.58 4.91 12.14
CA VAL A 72 11.22 3.76 11.32
C VAL A 72 12.39 2.79 11.32
N HIS A 73 12.15 1.55 11.70
CA HIS A 73 13.14 0.48 11.73
C HIS A 73 12.85 -0.53 10.63
N ASN A 74 13.89 -1.01 9.98
CA ASN A 74 13.81 -2.08 8.99
C ASN A 74 14.64 -3.27 9.47
N GLU A 75 13.94 -4.27 10.01
CA GLU A 75 14.52 -5.53 10.47
C GLU A 75 14.69 -6.54 9.32
N GLY A 76 14.22 -6.19 8.11
CA GLY A 76 14.37 -6.99 6.91
C GLY A 76 15.80 -7.01 6.36
N ILE A 77 16.05 -7.96 5.47
CA ILE A 77 17.32 -8.10 4.72
C ILE A 77 17.31 -7.33 3.38
N ARG A 78 16.22 -6.63 3.06
CA ARG A 78 16.03 -5.83 1.85
C ARG A 78 15.79 -4.38 2.20
N ASN A 79 16.26 -3.47 1.35
CA ASN A 79 15.94 -2.06 1.47
C ASN A 79 14.44 -1.84 1.28
N ALA A 80 13.85 -1.00 2.12
CA ALA A 80 12.49 -0.52 1.98
C ALA A 80 12.49 0.96 1.59
N ALA A 81 11.33 1.51 1.27
CA ALA A 81 11.17 2.95 1.08
C ALA A 81 9.76 3.37 1.52
N LEU A 82 9.68 4.48 2.24
CA LEU A 82 8.41 5.17 2.50
C LEU A 82 8.05 5.99 1.26
N THR A 83 6.79 5.94 0.86
CA THR A 83 6.26 6.69 -0.29
C THR A 83 5.13 7.63 0.08
N GLY A 84 4.69 7.59 1.33
CA GLY A 84 3.60 8.42 1.81
C GLY A 84 3.21 8.06 3.24
N ALA A 85 2.18 8.74 3.73
CA ALA A 85 1.55 8.41 5.00
C ALA A 85 0.09 8.86 4.99
N SER A 86 -0.69 8.33 5.91
CA SER A 86 -2.10 8.68 6.08
C SER A 86 -2.51 8.57 7.55
N SER A 87 -3.57 9.27 7.92
CA SER A 87 -4.16 9.15 9.25
C SER A 87 -5.66 9.44 9.16
N PRO A 88 -6.51 8.70 9.89
CA PRO A 88 -7.93 9.03 9.98
C PRO A 88 -8.18 10.37 10.68
N ALA A 89 -7.22 10.89 11.44
CA ALA A 89 -7.35 12.16 12.16
C ALA A 89 -7.05 13.41 11.31
N PHE A 90 -6.49 13.24 10.10
CA PHE A 90 -6.03 14.33 9.25
C PHE A 90 -6.58 14.22 7.83
N GLY A 91 -6.69 15.35 7.14
CA GLY A 91 -7.10 15.40 5.75
C GLY A 91 -5.97 15.13 4.77
N SER A 92 -4.73 15.45 5.17
CA SER A 92 -3.51 15.21 4.39
C SER A 92 -2.35 14.93 5.31
N VAL A 93 -1.48 14.00 4.91
CA VAL A 93 -0.21 13.71 5.57
C VAL A 93 0.87 13.63 4.51
N MET A 94 1.90 14.46 4.62
CA MET A 94 2.98 14.57 3.63
C MET A 94 4.34 14.35 4.30
N LEU A 95 5.23 13.59 3.65
CA LEU A 95 6.58 13.35 4.15
C LEU A 95 7.48 14.50 3.68
N HIS A 96 8.13 15.20 4.59
CA HIS A 96 8.93 16.38 4.30
C HIS A 96 10.35 16.24 4.87
N LYS A 97 11.30 16.92 4.24
CA LYS A 97 12.66 17.12 4.72
C LYS A 97 12.89 18.59 5.04
N SER A 98 13.39 18.88 6.23
CA SER A 98 13.92 20.19 6.56
C SER A 98 15.31 20.36 5.94
N ILE A 99 15.51 21.46 5.22
CA ILE A 99 16.78 21.83 4.61
C ILE A 99 17.14 23.22 5.15
N GLU A 100 18.40 23.42 5.51
CA GLU A 100 18.93 24.72 5.86
C GLU A 100 19.93 25.16 4.78
N SER A 101 19.74 26.37 4.25
CA SER A 101 20.64 26.96 3.27
C SER A 101 20.77 28.45 3.56
N GLY A 102 21.99 28.93 3.80
CA GLY A 102 22.26 30.35 4.05
C GLY A 102 21.52 30.94 5.24
N GLY A 103 21.28 30.16 6.30
CA GLY A 103 20.53 30.59 7.49
C GLY A 103 19.01 30.60 7.31
N VAL A 104 18.51 30.18 6.15
CA VAL A 104 17.08 30.01 5.88
C VAL A 104 16.72 28.52 5.96
N SER A 105 15.75 28.20 6.81
CA SER A 105 15.18 26.85 6.88
C SER A 105 13.97 26.73 5.96
N SER A 106 13.96 25.69 5.12
CA SER A 106 12.83 25.33 4.25
C SER A 106 12.37 23.89 4.53
N MET A 107 11.10 23.62 4.24
CA MET A 107 10.51 22.28 4.34
C MET A 107 10.10 21.85 2.93
N VAL A 108 10.75 20.81 2.41
CA VAL A 108 10.52 20.32 1.05
C VAL A 108 9.86 18.95 1.13
N MET A 109 8.82 18.72 0.33
CA MET A 109 8.19 17.42 0.20
C MET A 109 9.20 16.39 -0.30
N GLU A 110 9.22 15.23 0.34
CA GLU A 110 10.06 14.08 0.00
C GLU A 110 9.15 12.92 -0.44
N PRO A 111 9.02 12.67 -1.75
CA PRO A 111 8.12 11.63 -2.27
C PRO A 111 8.61 10.22 -1.95
N ARG A 112 9.90 10.05 -1.62
CA ARG A 112 10.47 8.73 -1.33
C ARG A 112 11.59 8.81 -0.30
N ILE A 113 11.41 8.17 0.84
CA ILE A 113 12.44 8.07 1.90
C ILE A 113 12.97 6.64 1.97
N PRO A 114 14.23 6.38 1.58
CA PRO A 114 14.84 5.05 1.68
C PRO A 114 15.00 4.64 3.14
N VAL A 115 14.68 3.38 3.46
CA VAL A 115 14.94 2.77 4.77
C VAL A 115 15.87 1.56 4.55
N PRO A 116 17.17 1.69 4.84
CA PRO A 116 18.15 0.64 4.58
C PRO A 116 17.82 -0.69 5.27
N ALA A 117 18.17 -1.82 4.65
CA ALA A 117 18.09 -3.14 5.29
C ALA A 117 18.87 -3.15 6.60
N LYS A 118 18.30 -3.78 7.65
CA LYS A 118 18.89 -3.81 9.00
C LYS A 118 19.22 -2.42 9.57
N GLY A 119 18.54 -1.39 9.10
CA GLY A 119 18.79 0.01 9.43
C GLY A 119 17.54 0.75 9.92
N ASN A 120 17.67 2.06 10.08
CA ASN A 120 16.56 2.92 10.49
C ASN A 120 16.62 4.30 9.82
N VAL A 121 15.49 5.01 9.89
CA VAL A 121 15.37 6.42 9.53
C VAL A 121 14.67 7.16 10.66
N THR A 122 15.24 8.29 11.08
CA THR A 122 14.71 9.10 12.17
C THR A 122 14.02 10.35 11.63
N PHE A 123 12.75 10.53 12.01
CA PHE A 123 11.97 11.73 11.82
C PHE A 123 12.04 12.57 13.09
N LYS A 124 12.71 13.72 13.03
CA LYS A 124 12.93 14.63 14.17
C LYS A 124 12.95 16.09 13.69
N PRO A 125 12.72 17.08 14.58
CA PRO A 125 12.84 18.50 14.24
C PRO A 125 14.18 18.80 13.56
N GLY A 126 14.15 19.60 12.49
CA GLY A 126 15.33 19.93 11.69
C GLY A 126 15.79 18.83 10.72
N SER A 127 15.08 17.70 10.65
CA SER A 127 15.35 16.59 9.73
C SER A 127 14.06 16.21 8.98
N TYR A 128 13.80 14.92 8.80
CA TYR A 128 12.52 14.45 8.27
C TYR A 128 11.37 14.67 9.26
N HIS A 129 10.18 14.95 8.74
CA HIS A 129 8.93 15.03 9.51
C HIS A 129 7.74 14.66 8.62
N ALA A 130 6.68 14.12 9.22
CA ALA A 130 5.40 13.99 8.53
C ALA A 130 4.56 15.24 8.84
N MET A 131 4.33 16.08 7.84
CA MET A 131 3.47 17.25 7.94
C MET A 131 2.01 16.80 7.96
N LEU A 132 1.25 17.28 8.95
CA LEU A 132 -0.13 16.90 9.22
C LEU A 132 -1.03 18.12 8.98
N GLU A 133 -1.87 18.04 7.96
CA GLU A 133 -2.76 19.13 7.59
C GLU A 133 -4.22 18.75 7.74
N LYS A 134 -5.07 19.78 7.82
CA LYS A 134 -6.53 19.65 7.86
C LYS A 134 -6.97 18.67 8.97
N PRO A 135 -6.67 18.95 10.25
CA PRO A 135 -7.10 18.09 11.35
C PRO A 135 -8.63 17.93 11.32
N ARG A 136 -9.11 16.70 11.38
CA ARG A 136 -10.54 16.36 11.36
C ARG A 136 -11.18 16.40 12.74
N GLN A 137 -10.34 16.49 13.78
CA GLN A 137 -10.72 16.57 15.18
C GLN A 137 -9.73 17.44 15.95
N LYS A 138 -10.12 17.88 17.15
CA LYS A 138 -9.23 18.63 18.05
C LYS A 138 -8.07 17.74 18.49
N LEU A 139 -6.84 18.25 18.37
CA LEU A 139 -5.63 17.58 18.88
C LEU A 139 -5.52 17.82 20.39
N VAL A 140 -5.99 16.85 21.18
CA VAL A 140 -5.92 16.92 22.64
C VAL A 140 -4.57 16.39 23.10
N VAL A 141 -3.80 17.22 23.82
CA VAL A 141 -2.50 16.81 24.38
C VAL A 141 -2.67 15.60 25.31
N GLY A 142 -1.78 14.61 25.18
CA GLY A 142 -1.81 13.38 25.97
C GLY A 142 -2.59 12.23 25.33
N THR A 143 -3.37 12.47 24.27
CA THR A 143 -4.04 11.40 23.53
C THR A 143 -3.12 10.80 22.47
N LYS A 144 -3.51 9.63 21.94
CA LYS A 144 -2.81 8.96 20.84
C LYS A 144 -3.66 9.01 19.57
N LEU A 145 -3.01 9.24 18.44
CA LEU A 145 -3.60 9.23 17.11
C LEU A 145 -2.83 8.26 16.22
N GLU A 146 -3.56 7.50 15.40
CA GLU A 146 -2.96 6.53 14.49
C GLU A 146 -2.36 7.22 13.25
N LEU A 147 -1.19 6.74 12.83
CA LEU A 147 -0.48 7.15 11.63
C LEU A 147 -0.07 5.88 10.87
N ASP A 148 -0.51 5.76 9.62
CA ASP A 148 -0.14 4.66 8.73
C ASP A 148 0.91 5.17 7.74
N LEU A 149 2.14 4.65 7.83
CA LEU A 149 3.18 4.91 6.84
C LEU A 149 3.03 3.96 5.66
N GLN A 150 3.12 4.48 4.44
CA GLN A 150 2.96 3.69 3.21
C GLN A 150 4.33 3.31 2.66
N LEU A 151 4.51 2.02 2.35
CA LEU A 151 5.75 1.48 1.81
C LEU A 151 5.64 1.29 0.29
N ALA A 152 6.78 1.39 -0.39
CA ALA A 152 6.87 1.11 -1.83
C ALA A 152 6.47 -0.33 -2.21
N SER A 153 6.43 -1.27 -1.25
CA SER A 153 5.92 -2.63 -1.45
C SER A 153 4.39 -2.69 -1.55
N GLY A 154 3.68 -1.62 -1.23
CA GLY A 154 2.23 -1.60 -1.07
C GLY A 154 1.75 -2.00 0.34
N GLU A 155 2.67 -2.38 1.23
CA GLU A 155 2.39 -2.60 2.65
C GLU A 155 2.34 -1.28 3.43
N THR A 156 1.85 -1.35 4.66
CA THR A 156 1.86 -0.23 5.61
C THR A 156 2.62 -0.55 6.89
N ALA A 157 3.10 0.50 7.54
CA ALA A 157 3.63 0.44 8.90
C ALA A 157 2.85 1.40 9.80
N ARG A 158 1.96 0.85 10.64
CA ARG A 158 1.17 1.63 11.59
C ARG A 158 1.98 2.07 12.82
N ALA A 159 1.68 3.28 13.29
CA ALA A 159 2.22 3.86 14.50
C ALA A 159 1.11 4.57 15.31
N SER A 160 1.14 4.39 16.64
CA SER A 160 0.28 5.13 17.56
C SER A 160 1.05 6.31 18.15
N CYS A 161 0.67 7.53 17.80
CA CYS A 161 1.45 8.75 18.02
C CYS A 161 0.90 9.61 19.14
N LEU A 162 1.71 9.87 20.18
CA LEU A 162 1.32 10.70 21.32
C LEU A 162 1.26 12.19 20.94
N VAL A 163 0.13 12.84 21.17
CA VAL A 163 -0.02 14.29 20.96
C VAL A 163 0.67 15.06 22.08
N ARG A 164 1.61 15.93 21.71
CA ARG A 164 2.44 16.75 22.59
C ARG A 164 2.26 18.24 22.27
N PRO A 165 2.49 19.14 23.24
CA PRO A 165 2.33 20.57 23.04
C PRO A 165 3.37 21.15 22.07
N ALA A 166 3.13 22.35 21.57
CA ALA A 166 4.00 23.06 20.63
C ALA A 166 5.45 23.22 21.11
N GLY A 167 5.72 23.31 22.41
CA GLY A 167 7.09 23.43 22.95
C GLY A 167 7.87 22.11 23.08
N ALA A 168 7.28 20.98 22.69
CA ALA A 168 7.90 19.67 22.88
C ALA A 168 9.13 19.46 21.98
N LEU A 169 10.22 18.98 22.57
CA LEU A 169 11.42 18.54 21.86
C LEU A 169 11.42 17.02 21.64
N SER A 170 12.13 16.55 20.62
CA SER A 170 12.51 15.14 20.53
C SER A 170 13.34 14.81 21.77
N ARG A 171 12.89 13.82 22.54
CA ARG A 171 13.66 13.25 23.66
C ARG A 171 14.39 12.02 23.15
#